data_AF-A0A166SL13-F1
#
_entry.id   AF-A0A166SL13-F1
#
_cell.length_a   1.000
_cell.length_b   1.000
_cell.length_c   1.000
_cell.angle_alpha   90.00
_cell.angle_beta   90.00
_cell.angle_gamma   90.00
#
_symmetry.space_group_name_H-M   'P 1'
#
loop_
_entity.id
_entity.type
_entity.pdbx_description
1 polymer ?
#
loop_
_entity_poly.entity_id
_entity_poly.type
_entity_poly.pdbx_seq_one_letter_code
_entity_poly.pdbx_strand_id
1 'polypeptide(L)'
;MKTTYKSAKGVGVWTIVGITVIYNVFMIVLINFINSYEIFNLFKLAFIAVNAYQIYYIIICGTLKYSMDEENLYITSMFKFKNEKIPFKNIRMYQKSKGYIKGVKLSGYGKSKFAIGRSFIHKVGRTYMFVTSTKNVIYLKTDDITYGISPENFQEFELKIQERHIENLQWENKLNKGVELRKEPKFLVPFIIAAIIVLMLTLNPIIMYLYGNLPDRMPLSFNPNFIAVEFGTGKQFAFKQMTYGLLNMGLLFCMYYAAYIFSKYDKKVFYKFIYTALVVAAFFLIMQIRILCTFK
;
A
#
# COMPACT_ATOMS: atom_id res chain seq x y z
N MET A 1 -5.07 -34.79 -11.68
CA MET A 1 -4.00 -34.20 -12.55
C MET A 1 -4.09 -32.67 -12.54
N LYS A 2 -2.98 -31.92 -12.45
CA LYS A 2 -3.00 -30.44 -12.33
C LYS A 2 -2.85 -29.75 -13.70
N THR A 3 -3.89 -29.07 -14.18
CA THR A 3 -3.78 -28.26 -15.42
C THR A 3 -3.35 -26.83 -15.10
N THR A 4 -2.50 -26.22 -15.92
CA THR A 4 -2.00 -24.85 -15.72
C THR A 4 -2.24 -23.97 -16.94
N TYR A 5 -2.75 -22.78 -16.68
CA TYR A 5 -3.09 -21.73 -17.62
C TYR A 5 -2.21 -20.51 -17.37
N LYS A 6 -1.72 -19.89 -18.46
CA LYS A 6 -1.05 -18.59 -18.39
C LYS A 6 -2.08 -17.47 -18.23
N SER A 7 -1.67 -16.38 -17.60
CA SER A 7 -2.46 -15.15 -17.62
C SER A 7 -2.43 -14.48 -19.00
N ALA A 8 -3.57 -13.98 -19.46
CA ALA A 8 -3.66 -13.22 -20.70
C ALA A 8 -2.69 -12.04 -20.68
N LYS A 9 -1.84 -11.91 -21.71
CA LYS A 9 -0.92 -10.78 -21.79
C LYS A 9 -1.70 -9.47 -22.01
N GLY A 10 -1.31 -8.45 -21.28
CA GLY A 10 -1.87 -7.10 -21.39
C GLY A 10 -0.83 -6.04 -21.09
N VAL A 11 -1.27 -4.78 -21.03
CA VAL A 11 -0.39 -3.62 -20.85
C VAL A 11 0.11 -3.43 -19.42
N GLY A 12 -0.26 -4.31 -18.49
CA GLY A 12 -0.02 -4.15 -17.06
C GLY A 12 1.45 -4.00 -16.69
N VAL A 13 2.30 -4.94 -17.12
CA VAL A 13 3.74 -4.91 -16.81
C VAL A 13 4.39 -3.64 -17.36
N TRP A 14 4.14 -3.33 -18.63
CA TRP A 14 4.68 -2.13 -19.29
C TRP A 14 4.23 -0.84 -18.62
N THR A 15 2.98 -0.80 -18.16
CA THR A 15 2.46 0.37 -17.42
C THR A 15 3.20 0.55 -16.11
N ILE A 16 3.41 -0.52 -15.34
CA ILE A 16 4.12 -0.44 -14.06
C ILE A 16 5.59 -0.06 -14.28
N VAL A 17 6.26 -0.65 -15.27
CA VAL A 17 7.64 -0.30 -15.65
C VAL A 17 7.75 1.16 -16.07
N GLY A 18 6.85 1.66 -16.93
CA GLY A 18 6.85 3.06 -17.35
C GLY A 18 6.68 4.03 -16.18
N ILE A 19 5.74 3.76 -15.27
CA ILE A 19 5.56 4.54 -14.03
C ILE A 19 6.83 4.51 -13.16
N THR A 20 7.49 3.34 -13.09
CA THR A 20 8.73 3.16 -12.32
C THR A 20 9.85 4.03 -12.85
N VAL A 21 10.07 4.04 -14.16
CA VAL A 21 11.11 4.87 -14.80
C VAL A 21 10.85 6.36 -14.55
N ILE A 22 9.61 6.82 -14.79
CA ILE A 22 9.24 8.24 -14.58
C ILE A 22 9.43 8.63 -13.12
N TYR A 23 8.94 7.80 -12.18
CA TYR A 23 9.12 8.02 -10.75
C TYR A 23 10.59 8.10 -10.36
N ASN A 24 11.42 7.21 -10.89
CA ASN A 24 12.84 7.16 -10.54
C ASN A 24 13.59 8.39 -11.05
N VAL A 25 13.36 8.80 -12.30
CA VAL A 25 13.95 10.02 -12.85
C VAL A 25 13.53 11.23 -12.01
N PHE A 26 12.23 11.36 -11.72
CA PHE A 26 11.71 12.46 -10.91
C PHE A 26 12.32 12.50 -9.50
N MET A 27 12.42 11.34 -8.82
CA MET A 27 12.99 11.26 -7.48
C MET A 27 14.48 11.56 -7.46
N ILE A 28 15.26 11.08 -8.43
CA ILE A 28 16.70 11.38 -8.54
C ILE A 28 16.90 12.88 -8.72
N VAL A 29 16.13 13.51 -9.61
CA VAL A 29 16.17 14.96 -9.82
C VAL A 29 15.83 15.69 -8.52
N LEU A 30 14.72 15.34 -7.86
CA LEU A 30 14.34 15.99 -6.60
C LEU A 30 15.41 15.84 -5.51
N ILE A 31 15.97 14.65 -5.33
CA ILE A 31 16.99 14.39 -4.31
C ILE A 31 18.23 15.27 -4.51
N ASN A 32 18.61 15.55 -5.76
CA ASN A 32 19.76 16.41 -6.06
C ASN A 32 19.56 17.89 -5.64
N PHE A 33 18.32 18.33 -5.42
CA PHE A 33 18.01 19.69 -4.96
C PHE A 33 17.81 19.79 -3.44
N ILE A 34 17.94 18.69 -2.70
CA ILE A 34 17.66 18.66 -1.25
C ILE A 34 18.95 18.82 -0.45
N ASN A 35 19.06 19.96 0.23
CA ASN A 35 20.19 20.27 1.13
C ASN A 35 19.88 20.01 2.62
N SER A 36 18.76 19.37 2.95
CA SER A 36 18.40 18.98 4.34
C SER A 36 18.56 17.48 4.55
N TYR A 37 19.30 17.11 5.60
CA TYR A 37 19.49 15.73 6.04
C TYR A 37 18.19 14.97 6.29
N GLU A 38 17.23 15.59 6.97
CA GLU A 38 15.95 14.98 7.32
C GLU A 38 15.13 14.67 6.09
N ILE A 39 15.01 15.65 5.19
CA ILE A 39 14.25 15.52 3.95
C ILE A 39 14.96 14.54 3.01
N PHE A 40 16.28 14.61 2.88
CA PHE A 40 17.08 13.71 2.04
C PHE A 40 16.86 12.24 2.43
N ASN A 41 16.97 11.92 3.72
CA ASN A 41 16.80 10.54 4.17
C ASN A 41 15.34 10.06 4.09
N LEU A 42 14.35 10.94 4.30
CA LEU A 42 12.95 10.60 4.09
C LEU A 42 12.68 10.26 2.62
N PHE A 43 13.21 11.05 1.69
CA PHE A 43 13.10 10.81 0.25
C PHE A 43 13.80 9.52 -0.16
N LYS A 44 14.98 9.23 0.39
CA LYS A 44 15.71 7.97 0.17
C LYS A 44 14.90 6.76 0.66
N LEU A 45 14.30 6.85 1.85
CA LEU A 45 13.43 5.80 2.39
C LEU A 45 12.22 5.57 1.49
N ALA A 46 11.54 6.64 1.08
CA ALA A 46 10.40 6.58 0.17
C ALA A 46 10.79 5.97 -1.19
N PHE A 47 11.94 6.38 -1.74
CA PHE A 47 12.48 5.87 -3.01
C PHE A 47 12.67 4.35 -2.97
N ILE A 48 13.31 3.83 -1.91
CA ILE A 48 13.52 2.39 -1.72
C ILE A 48 12.18 1.67 -1.57
N ALA A 49 11.27 2.18 -0.72
CA ALA A 49 9.98 1.56 -0.46
C ALA A 49 9.10 1.46 -1.72
N VAL A 50 9.06 2.53 -2.54
CA VAL A 50 8.29 2.56 -3.78
C VAL A 50 8.90 1.65 -4.84
N ASN A 51 10.22 1.61 -4.99
CA ASN A 51 10.87 0.70 -5.93
C ASN A 51 10.64 -0.77 -5.54
N ALA A 52 10.76 -1.12 -4.25
CA ALA A 52 10.44 -2.46 -3.77
C ALA A 52 8.98 -2.84 -4.07
N TYR A 53 8.04 -1.91 -3.86
CA TYR A 53 6.63 -2.10 -4.19
C TYR A 53 6.41 -2.27 -5.70
N GLN A 54 7.08 -1.49 -6.55
CA GLN A 54 7.00 -1.60 -8.00
C GLN A 54 7.53 -2.93 -8.52
N ILE A 55 8.73 -3.34 -8.08
CA ILE A 55 9.34 -4.62 -8.44
C ILE A 55 8.42 -5.79 -8.08
N TYR A 56 7.84 -5.76 -6.87
CA TYR A 56 6.87 -6.76 -6.43
C TYR A 56 5.70 -6.94 -7.40
N TYR A 57 5.07 -5.83 -7.84
CA TYR A 57 3.95 -5.91 -8.78
C TYR A 57 4.36 -6.17 -10.23
N ILE A 58 5.57 -5.79 -10.65
CA ILE A 58 6.14 -6.19 -11.96
C ILE A 58 6.25 -7.71 -12.01
N ILE A 59 6.84 -8.33 -10.99
CA ILE A 59 7.01 -9.78 -10.91
C ILE A 59 5.65 -10.48 -10.91
N ILE A 60 4.70 -10.03 -10.08
CA ILE A 60 3.36 -10.63 -10.05
C ILE A 60 2.68 -10.51 -11.40
N CYS A 61 2.63 -9.30 -11.97
CA CYS A 61 1.93 -9.05 -13.23
C CYS A 61 2.57 -9.80 -14.41
N GLY A 62 3.89 -10.01 -14.39
CA GLY A 62 4.61 -10.69 -15.46
C GLY A 62 4.60 -12.23 -15.38
N THR A 63 4.36 -12.79 -14.20
CA THR A 63 4.55 -14.23 -13.94
C THR A 63 3.29 -14.94 -13.44
N LEU A 64 2.15 -14.27 -13.48
CA LEU A 64 0.87 -14.80 -13.01
C LEU A 64 0.44 -16.04 -13.80
N LYS A 65 0.07 -17.09 -13.07
CA LYS A 65 -0.44 -18.35 -13.61
C LYS A 65 -1.63 -18.82 -12.79
N TYR A 66 -2.56 -19.49 -13.47
CA TYR A 66 -3.70 -20.13 -12.83
C TYR A 66 -3.57 -21.63 -13.01
N SER A 67 -3.76 -22.41 -11.96
CA SER A 67 -3.76 -23.87 -12.07
C SER A 67 -4.99 -24.45 -11.41
N MET A 68 -5.52 -25.53 -11.94
CA MET A 68 -6.62 -26.27 -11.33
C MET A 68 -6.19 -27.71 -11.06
N ASP A 69 -6.50 -28.20 -9.86
CA ASP A 69 -6.57 -29.65 -9.59
C ASP A 69 -8.04 -30.09 -9.45
N GLU A 70 -8.29 -31.25 -8.86
CA GLU A 70 -9.66 -31.76 -8.68
C GLU A 70 -10.48 -30.90 -7.71
N GLU A 71 -9.86 -30.37 -6.66
CA GLU A 71 -10.55 -29.71 -5.55
C GLU A 71 -10.35 -28.19 -5.50
N ASN A 72 -9.29 -27.68 -6.12
CA ASN A 72 -8.80 -26.33 -5.89
C ASN A 72 -8.35 -25.61 -7.17
N LEU A 73 -8.64 -24.32 -7.21
CA LEU A 73 -8.03 -23.35 -8.08
C LEU A 73 -6.85 -22.67 -7.36
N TYR A 74 -5.72 -22.58 -8.03
CA TYR A 74 -4.51 -21.90 -7.56
C TYR A 74 -4.23 -20.68 -8.41
N ILE A 75 -3.95 -19.56 -7.76
CA ILE A 75 -3.43 -18.35 -8.39
C ILE A 75 -2.01 -18.14 -7.88
N THR A 76 -1.04 -18.32 -8.78
CA THR A 76 0.38 -18.34 -8.41
C THR A 76 1.19 -17.34 -9.22
N SER A 77 2.25 -16.81 -8.62
CA SER A 77 3.29 -16.06 -9.31
C SER A 77 4.66 -16.68 -9.04
N MET A 78 5.68 -16.21 -9.75
CA MET A 78 7.07 -16.60 -9.53
C MET A 78 7.48 -16.42 -8.05
N PHE A 79 8.36 -17.30 -7.57
CA PHE A 79 8.82 -17.38 -6.18
C PHE A 79 7.71 -17.51 -5.12
N LYS A 80 6.48 -17.87 -5.51
CA LYS A 80 5.31 -17.89 -4.62
C LYS A 80 5.03 -16.54 -3.96
N PHE A 81 5.48 -15.41 -4.54
CA PHE A 81 5.12 -14.07 -4.07
C PHE A 81 3.60 -13.87 -3.99
N LYS A 82 2.87 -14.58 -4.86
CA LYS A 82 1.46 -14.91 -4.71
C LYS A 82 1.24 -16.41 -4.85
N ASN A 83 0.39 -16.92 -3.97
CA ASN A 83 -0.02 -18.32 -3.90
C ASN A 83 -1.38 -18.41 -3.20
N GLU A 84 -2.44 -17.99 -3.89
CA GLU A 84 -3.81 -18.13 -3.37
C GLU A 84 -4.34 -19.51 -3.75
N LYS A 85 -4.94 -20.21 -2.77
CA LYS A 85 -5.63 -21.50 -2.96
C LYS A 85 -7.12 -21.29 -2.71
N ILE A 86 -7.95 -21.59 -3.69
CA ILE A 86 -9.40 -21.39 -3.66
C ILE A 86 -10.06 -22.75 -3.86
N PRO A 87 -10.62 -23.38 -2.82
CA PRO A 87 -11.40 -24.60 -2.97
C PRO A 87 -12.62 -24.36 -3.85
N PHE A 88 -12.89 -25.24 -4.81
CA PHE A 88 -14.06 -25.12 -5.70
C PHE A 88 -15.38 -25.13 -4.91
N LYS A 89 -15.45 -25.90 -3.82
CA LYS A 89 -16.60 -25.93 -2.91
C LYS A 89 -16.96 -24.57 -2.30
N ASN A 90 -16.00 -23.63 -2.25
CA ASN A 90 -16.21 -22.28 -1.72
C ASN A 90 -16.64 -21.29 -2.81
N ILE A 91 -16.63 -21.69 -4.08
CA ILE A 91 -17.05 -20.84 -5.21
C ILE A 91 -18.54 -21.06 -5.42
N ARG A 92 -19.35 -20.03 -5.13
CA ARG A 92 -20.81 -20.12 -5.23
C ARG A 92 -21.30 -19.94 -6.66
N MET A 93 -20.66 -19.05 -7.41
CA MET A 93 -21.06 -18.66 -8.76
C MET A 93 -19.90 -17.94 -9.45
N TYR A 94 -19.96 -17.85 -10.77
CA TYR A 94 -19.06 -17.01 -11.55
C TYR A 94 -19.81 -16.08 -12.49
N GLN A 95 -19.16 -15.00 -12.91
CA GLN A 95 -19.67 -14.14 -13.98
C GLN A 95 -18.55 -13.70 -14.91
N LYS A 96 -18.92 -13.33 -16.12
CA LYS A 96 -18.00 -12.88 -17.16
C LYS A 96 -18.10 -11.37 -17.37
N SER A 97 -16.97 -10.76 -17.71
CA SER A 97 -16.93 -9.36 -18.09
C SER A 97 -15.91 -9.12 -19.19
N LYS A 98 -16.21 -8.16 -20.07
CA LYS A 98 -15.33 -7.68 -21.14
C LYS A 98 -15.27 -6.16 -21.07
N GLY A 99 -14.14 -5.60 -21.50
CA GLY A 99 -13.94 -4.15 -21.55
C GLY A 99 -13.36 -3.59 -20.25
N TYR A 100 -13.53 -2.30 -19.99
CA TYR A 100 -12.84 -1.65 -18.88
C TYR A 100 -13.38 -2.07 -17.51
N ILE A 101 -12.48 -2.26 -16.56
CA ILE A 101 -12.82 -2.45 -15.15
C ILE A 101 -13.41 -1.15 -14.60
N LYS A 102 -14.69 -1.17 -14.23
CA LYS A 102 -15.38 -0.05 -13.55
C LYS A 102 -15.32 -0.28 -12.04
N GLY A 103 -14.39 0.38 -11.36
CA GLY A 103 -14.23 0.22 -9.92
C GLY A 103 -13.21 1.16 -9.28
N VAL A 104 -13.10 1.04 -7.97
CA VAL A 104 -12.14 1.78 -7.13
C VAL A 104 -10.99 0.84 -6.75
N LYS A 105 -9.77 1.22 -7.09
CA LYS A 105 -8.56 0.52 -6.65
C LYS A 105 -8.33 0.80 -5.17
N LEU A 106 -8.23 -0.25 -4.35
CA LEU A 106 -7.97 -0.13 -2.91
C LEU A 106 -6.50 -0.36 -2.59
N SER A 107 -5.88 -1.36 -3.22
CA SER A 107 -4.44 -1.59 -3.13
C SER A 107 -3.92 -2.29 -4.38
N GLY A 108 -2.63 -2.13 -4.67
CA GLY A 108 -1.98 -2.68 -5.85
C GLY A 108 -1.92 -1.71 -7.03
N TYR A 109 -1.94 -2.27 -8.24
CA TYR A 109 -1.76 -1.55 -9.50
C TYR A 109 -2.92 -1.80 -10.47
N GLY A 110 -3.11 -0.84 -11.38
CA GLY A 110 -4.15 -0.91 -12.40
C GLY A 110 -5.51 -0.37 -11.95
N LYS A 111 -6.31 0.08 -12.93
CA LYS A 111 -7.64 0.68 -12.71
C LYS A 111 -8.62 0.33 -13.82
N SER A 112 -8.16 0.25 -15.08
CA SER A 112 -9.04 0.14 -16.26
C SER A 112 -8.73 -1.05 -17.16
N LYS A 113 -7.53 -1.12 -17.77
CA LYS A 113 -7.10 -2.15 -18.74
C LYS A 113 -6.49 -3.40 -18.11
N PHE A 114 -6.18 -3.31 -16.82
CA PHE A 114 -5.68 -4.38 -15.96
C PHE A 114 -5.90 -3.95 -14.51
N ALA A 115 -5.91 -4.91 -13.59
CA ALA A 115 -5.91 -4.66 -12.15
C ALA A 115 -5.27 -5.85 -11.43
N ILE A 116 -4.28 -5.56 -10.58
CA ILE A 116 -3.61 -6.51 -9.70
C ILE A 116 -3.66 -5.94 -8.29
N GLY A 117 -4.25 -6.67 -7.34
CA GLY A 117 -4.46 -6.20 -5.97
C GLY A 117 -5.93 -6.17 -5.56
N ARG A 118 -6.25 -5.43 -4.50
CA ARG A 118 -7.63 -5.35 -3.99
C ARG A 118 -8.35 -4.17 -4.62
N SER A 119 -9.57 -4.41 -5.09
CA SER A 119 -10.43 -3.40 -5.70
C SER A 119 -11.88 -3.59 -5.26
N PHE A 120 -12.65 -2.51 -5.29
CA PHE A 120 -14.10 -2.58 -5.25
C PHE A 120 -14.65 -2.36 -6.66
N ILE A 121 -15.23 -3.39 -7.24
CA ILE A 121 -15.74 -3.35 -8.62
C ILE A 121 -17.25 -3.13 -8.58
N HIS A 122 -17.74 -2.22 -9.40
CA HIS A 122 -19.17 -1.89 -9.47
C HIS A 122 -19.99 -3.15 -9.80
N LYS A 123 -21.09 -3.38 -9.07
CA LYS A 123 -21.95 -4.59 -9.08
C LYS A 123 -21.27 -5.88 -8.60
N VAL A 124 -19.98 -6.06 -8.82
CA VAL A 124 -19.26 -7.28 -8.40
C VAL A 124 -18.90 -7.25 -6.91
N GLY A 125 -18.62 -6.07 -6.34
CA GLY A 125 -18.27 -5.86 -4.94
C GLY A 125 -16.76 -5.91 -4.65
N ARG A 126 -16.40 -6.34 -3.44
CA ARG A 126 -15.00 -6.49 -3.01
C ARG A 126 -14.34 -7.63 -3.80
N THR A 127 -13.30 -7.30 -4.54
CA THR A 127 -12.63 -8.24 -5.45
C THR A 127 -11.12 -8.22 -5.25
N TYR A 128 -10.53 -9.40 -5.11
CA TYR A 128 -9.11 -9.59 -5.30
C TYR A 128 -8.84 -9.79 -6.80
N MET A 129 -8.26 -8.76 -7.42
CA MET A 129 -7.96 -8.72 -8.83
C MET A 129 -6.60 -9.34 -9.12
N PHE A 130 -6.60 -10.28 -10.06
CA PHE A 130 -5.48 -10.92 -10.71
C PHE A 130 -5.68 -10.80 -12.22
N VAL A 131 -6.05 -9.62 -12.69
CA VAL A 131 -6.43 -9.36 -14.08
C VAL A 131 -5.30 -8.61 -14.78
N THR A 132 -4.57 -9.30 -15.65
CA THR A 132 -3.48 -8.74 -16.46
C THR A 132 -3.98 -8.14 -17.78
N SER A 133 -5.19 -8.53 -18.22
CA SER A 133 -5.84 -8.04 -19.43
C SER A 133 -7.36 -8.11 -19.28
N THR A 134 -8.08 -7.10 -19.78
CA THR A 134 -9.54 -7.04 -19.64
C THR A 134 -10.32 -7.49 -20.88
N LYS A 135 -9.65 -8.16 -21.83
CA LYS A 135 -10.31 -8.76 -23.00
C LYS A 135 -11.39 -9.74 -22.58
N ASN A 136 -11.05 -10.67 -21.68
CA ASN A 136 -11.98 -11.60 -21.06
C ASN A 136 -11.60 -11.78 -19.59
N VAL A 137 -12.53 -11.45 -18.68
CA VAL A 137 -12.36 -11.55 -17.24
C VAL A 137 -13.41 -12.48 -16.67
N ILE A 138 -12.99 -13.39 -15.80
CA ILE A 138 -13.86 -14.22 -14.98
C ILE A 138 -13.80 -13.71 -13.55
N TYR A 139 -14.97 -13.44 -12.96
CA TYR A 139 -15.11 -13.15 -11.55
C TYR A 139 -15.67 -14.38 -10.85
N LEU A 140 -14.98 -14.86 -9.82
CA LEU A 140 -15.37 -16.02 -9.01
C LEU A 140 -15.83 -15.54 -7.65
N LYS A 141 -17.11 -15.72 -7.33
CA LYS A 141 -17.67 -15.28 -6.04
C LYS A 141 -17.48 -16.38 -4.99
N THR A 142 -16.80 -16.04 -3.90
CA THR A 142 -16.80 -16.84 -2.67
C THR A 142 -17.61 -16.16 -1.58
N ASP A 143 -17.75 -16.82 -0.43
CA ASP A 143 -18.45 -16.32 0.76
C ASP A 143 -17.92 -14.96 1.22
N ASP A 144 -16.59 -14.80 1.19
CA ASP A 144 -15.91 -13.62 1.71
C ASP A 144 -15.56 -12.60 0.62
N ILE A 145 -15.04 -13.07 -0.51
CA ILE A 145 -14.42 -12.19 -1.51
C ILE A 145 -14.63 -12.71 -2.92
N THR A 146 -14.66 -11.81 -3.89
CA THR A 146 -14.62 -12.20 -5.30
C THR A 146 -13.18 -12.27 -5.79
N TYR A 147 -12.85 -13.21 -6.65
CA TYR A 147 -11.56 -13.25 -7.35
C TYR A 147 -11.74 -12.90 -8.82
N GLY A 148 -11.04 -11.88 -9.32
CA GLY A 148 -11.03 -11.52 -10.73
C GLY A 148 -9.80 -12.10 -11.40
N ILE A 149 -9.97 -12.87 -12.47
CA ILE A 149 -8.88 -13.53 -13.21
C ILE A 149 -9.05 -13.34 -14.72
N SER A 150 -7.92 -13.37 -15.44
CA SER A 150 -7.90 -13.27 -16.90
C SER A 150 -7.01 -14.36 -17.51
N PRO A 151 -7.48 -15.60 -17.65
CA PRO A 151 -6.74 -16.68 -18.32
C PRO A 151 -6.57 -16.40 -19.82
N GLU A 152 -5.44 -16.83 -20.38
CA GLU A 152 -5.15 -16.74 -21.81
C GLU A 152 -6.09 -17.65 -22.63
N ASN A 153 -6.22 -18.93 -22.23
CA ASN A 153 -7.19 -19.85 -22.82
C ASN A 153 -8.54 -19.77 -22.09
N PHE A 154 -9.29 -18.70 -22.37
CA PHE A 154 -10.52 -18.36 -21.64
C PHE A 154 -11.62 -19.42 -21.75
N GLN A 155 -11.87 -19.95 -22.95
CA GLN A 155 -12.96 -20.91 -23.18
C GLN A 155 -12.69 -22.23 -22.47
N GLU A 156 -11.47 -22.77 -22.58
CA GLU A 156 -11.08 -24.01 -21.90
C GLU A 156 -11.16 -23.85 -20.38
N PHE A 157 -10.73 -22.70 -19.86
CA PHE A 157 -10.81 -22.40 -18.43
C PHE A 157 -12.27 -22.32 -17.95
N GLU A 158 -13.16 -21.69 -18.73
CA GLU A 158 -14.59 -21.60 -18.42
C GLU A 158 -15.25 -22.99 -18.41
N LEU A 159 -15.00 -23.83 -19.42
CA LEU A 159 -15.56 -25.18 -19.50
C LEU A 159 -15.22 -26.00 -18.25
N LYS A 160 -13.97 -25.93 -17.78
CA LYS A 160 -13.56 -26.61 -16.54
C LYS A 160 -14.30 -26.12 -15.30
N ILE A 161 -14.66 -24.84 -15.23
CA ILE A 161 -15.49 -24.35 -14.13
C ILE A 161 -16.91 -24.93 -14.21
N GLN A 162 -17.48 -24.97 -15.42
CA GLN A 162 -18.82 -25.48 -15.65
C GLN A 162 -18.94 -26.99 -15.38
N GLU A 163 -17.94 -27.78 -15.73
CA GLU A 163 -17.84 -29.22 -15.41
C GLU A 163 -17.94 -29.50 -13.89
N ARG A 164 -17.67 -28.50 -13.05
CA ARG A 164 -17.77 -28.60 -11.58
C ARG A 164 -19.11 -28.08 -11.05
N HIS A 165 -20.11 -27.92 -11.91
CA HIS A 165 -21.45 -27.43 -11.57
C HIS A 165 -21.48 -26.03 -10.93
N ILE A 166 -20.50 -25.18 -11.22
CA ILE A 166 -20.49 -23.78 -10.78
C ILE A 166 -21.27 -22.95 -11.81
N GLU A 167 -22.35 -22.31 -11.39
CA GLU A 167 -23.25 -21.60 -12.31
C GLU A 167 -22.74 -20.21 -12.71
N ASN A 168 -23.08 -19.82 -13.95
CA ASN A 168 -22.87 -18.48 -14.47
C ASN A 168 -24.07 -17.59 -14.14
N LEU A 169 -24.00 -16.88 -13.03
CA LEU A 169 -25.06 -16.00 -12.55
C LEU A 169 -24.56 -14.57 -12.44
N GLN A 170 -25.39 -13.60 -12.82
CA GLN A 170 -25.12 -12.20 -12.51
C GLN A 170 -25.53 -11.92 -11.06
N TRP A 171 -24.70 -11.13 -10.36
CA TRP A 171 -25.04 -10.65 -9.03
C TRP A 171 -24.70 -9.17 -8.88
N GLU A 172 -25.38 -8.54 -7.92
CA GLU A 172 -25.10 -7.18 -7.51
C GLU A 172 -24.77 -7.14 -6.02
N ASN A 173 -23.55 -6.69 -5.69
CA ASN A 173 -23.11 -6.44 -4.33
C ASN A 173 -23.31 -4.97 -3.99
N LYS A 174 -23.97 -4.72 -2.84
CA LYS A 174 -24.07 -3.39 -2.23
C LYS A 174 -22.80 -3.08 -1.42
N LEU A 175 -22.51 -1.78 -1.26
CA LEU A 175 -21.44 -1.33 -0.36
C LEU A 175 -21.80 -1.73 1.08
N ASN A 176 -20.81 -2.22 1.82
CA ASN A 176 -20.98 -2.48 3.24
C ASN A 176 -21.18 -1.17 4.00
N LYS A 177 -21.94 -1.24 5.10
CA LYS A 177 -21.94 -0.15 6.10
C LYS A 177 -20.49 0.02 6.61
N GLY A 178 -20.06 1.28 6.70
CA GLY A 178 -18.70 1.64 7.10
C GLY A 178 -18.29 0.95 8.40
N VAL A 179 -17.01 0.63 8.50
CA VAL A 179 -16.48 -0.14 9.61
C VAL A 179 -16.09 0.81 10.72
N GLU A 180 -16.47 0.50 11.95
CA GLU A 180 -16.00 1.23 13.12
C GLU A 180 -14.51 0.95 13.35
N LEU A 181 -13.66 1.82 12.81
CA LEU A 181 -12.19 1.74 12.93
C LEU A 181 -11.72 1.56 14.37
N ARG A 182 -12.42 2.17 15.33
CA ARG A 182 -12.09 2.12 16.76
C ARG A 182 -12.18 0.73 17.37
N LYS A 183 -12.98 -0.18 16.80
CA LYS A 183 -13.16 -1.55 17.31
C LYS A 183 -12.11 -2.52 16.76
N GLU A 184 -11.27 -2.08 15.82
CA GLU A 184 -10.31 -2.94 15.13
C GLU A 184 -8.90 -2.78 15.75
N PRO A 185 -8.38 -3.74 16.53
CA PRO A 185 -7.13 -3.59 17.27
C PRO A 185 -5.92 -3.41 16.35
N LYS A 186 -5.96 -4.01 15.15
CA LYS A 186 -4.93 -3.87 14.10
C LYS A 186 -4.78 -2.44 13.57
N PHE A 187 -5.73 -1.57 13.87
CA PHE A 187 -5.72 -0.15 13.54
C PHE A 187 -5.49 0.71 14.78
N LEU A 188 -6.22 0.43 15.86
CA LEU A 188 -6.17 1.22 17.08
C LEU A 188 -4.78 1.19 17.73
N VAL A 189 -4.14 0.02 17.81
CA VAL A 189 -2.83 -0.10 18.46
C VAL A 189 -1.76 0.71 17.71
N PRO A 190 -1.55 0.55 16.38
CA PRO A 190 -0.63 1.40 15.63
C PRO A 190 -0.96 2.89 15.71
N PHE A 191 -2.25 3.25 15.77
CA PHE A 191 -2.68 4.65 15.88
C PHE A 191 -2.27 5.27 17.22
N ILE A 192 -2.49 4.56 18.33
CA ILE A 192 -2.09 5.01 19.67
C ILE A 192 -0.57 5.16 19.74
N ILE A 193 0.19 4.18 19.24
CA ILE A 193 1.65 4.24 19.22
C ILE A 193 2.13 5.43 18.39
N ALA A 194 1.56 5.64 17.20
CA ALA A 194 1.90 6.78 16.35
C ALA A 194 1.59 8.11 17.06
N ALA A 195 0.43 8.21 17.72
CA ALA A 195 0.06 9.40 18.47
C ALA A 195 1.03 9.70 19.63
N ILE A 196 1.45 8.68 20.39
CA ILE A 196 2.46 8.82 21.46
C ILE A 196 3.79 9.31 20.88
N ILE A 197 4.25 8.71 19.78
CA ILE A 197 5.51 9.12 19.11
C ILE A 197 5.41 10.57 18.62
N VAL A 198 4.28 10.97 18.04
CA VAL A 198 4.05 12.35 17.59
C VAL A 198 4.05 13.33 18.76
N LEU A 199 3.43 12.97 19.89
CA LEU A 199 3.47 13.78 21.11
C LEU A 199 4.90 13.91 21.64
N MET A 200 5.66 12.81 21.69
CA MET A 200 7.08 12.83 22.07
C MET A 200 7.89 13.74 21.16
N LEU A 201 7.74 13.60 19.84
CA LEU A 201 8.41 14.46 18.85
C LEU A 201 8.13 15.95 19.07
N THR A 202 6.89 16.29 19.42
CA THR A 202 6.43 17.67 19.58
C THR A 202 6.88 18.26 20.91
N LEU A 203 6.75 17.50 22.01
CA LEU A 203 6.94 18.01 23.37
C LEU A 203 8.38 17.86 23.87
N ASN A 204 9.09 16.80 23.50
CA ASN A 204 10.42 16.50 24.04
C ASN A 204 11.43 17.65 23.85
N PRO A 205 11.54 18.29 22.68
CA PRO A 205 12.44 19.44 22.49
C PRO A 205 12.07 20.64 23.36
N ILE A 206 10.77 20.89 23.54
CA ILE A 206 10.25 22.02 24.33
C ILE A 206 10.53 21.78 25.82
N ILE A 207 10.26 20.57 26.30
CA ILE A 207 10.56 20.16 27.67
C ILE A 207 12.05 20.34 27.93
N MET A 208 12.92 19.82 27.07
CA MET A 208 14.38 19.99 27.24
C MET A 208 14.80 21.47 27.24
N TYR A 209 14.19 22.31 26.42
CA TYR A 209 14.42 23.75 26.42
C TYR A 209 14.02 24.40 27.75
N LEU A 210 12.81 24.13 28.25
CA LEU A 210 12.28 24.73 29.47
C LEU A 210 13.06 24.33 30.73
N TYR A 211 13.59 23.11 30.78
CA TYR A 211 14.44 22.63 31.87
C TYR A 211 15.92 23.06 31.76
N GLY A 212 16.29 23.87 30.75
CA GLY A 212 17.68 24.28 30.55
C GLY A 212 18.62 23.14 30.13
N ASN A 213 18.07 22.03 29.63
CA ASN A 213 18.83 20.84 29.23
C ASN A 213 19.29 20.88 27.76
N LEU A 214 19.05 22.00 27.06
CA LEU A 214 19.57 22.25 25.72
C LEU A 214 20.75 23.22 25.81
N PRO A 215 21.87 22.94 25.10
CA PRO A 215 22.97 23.89 24.98
C PRO A 215 22.53 25.23 24.39
N ASP A 216 23.28 26.28 24.71
CA ASP A 216 23.06 27.64 24.19
C ASP A 216 23.09 27.70 22.66
N ARG A 217 23.91 26.83 22.04
CA ARG A 217 24.08 26.72 20.60
C ARG A 217 23.74 25.32 20.12
N MET A 218 22.69 25.20 19.32
CA MET A 218 22.23 23.94 18.73
C MET A 218 22.24 24.02 17.20
N PRO A 219 22.53 22.91 16.50
CA PRO A 219 22.44 22.87 15.05
C PRO A 219 20.98 22.98 14.61
N LEU A 220 20.70 23.93 13.71
CA LEU A 220 19.38 24.10 13.10
C LEU A 220 19.26 23.26 11.84
N SER A 221 20.29 23.13 11.01
CA SER A 221 20.23 22.37 9.76
C SER A 221 21.48 21.54 9.53
N PHE A 222 21.29 20.44 8.82
CA PHE A 222 22.32 19.47 8.50
C PHE A 222 22.35 19.22 6.99
N ASN A 223 23.54 19.10 6.43
CA ASN A 223 23.69 18.61 5.06
C ASN A 223 23.39 17.08 5.00
N PRO A 224 23.29 16.49 3.80
CA PRO A 224 23.02 15.06 3.65
C PRO A 224 24.00 14.11 4.37
N ASN A 225 25.19 14.58 4.73
CA ASN A 225 26.22 13.83 5.47
C ASN A 225 26.13 14.00 7.00
N PHE A 226 25.04 14.59 7.51
CA PHE A 226 24.84 14.88 8.93
C PHE A 226 25.85 15.86 9.53
N ILE A 227 26.43 16.74 8.70
CA ILE A 227 27.28 17.84 9.15
C ILE A 227 26.39 19.06 9.37
N ALA A 228 26.51 19.68 10.55
CA ALA A 228 25.77 20.89 10.88
C ALA A 228 26.23 22.05 9.97
N VAL A 229 25.28 22.69 9.28
CA VAL A 229 25.54 23.80 8.35
C VAL A 229 25.12 25.14 8.97
N GLU A 230 24.11 25.11 9.84
CA GLU A 230 23.55 26.29 10.48
C GLU A 230 23.37 26.01 11.96
N PHE A 231 23.73 26.97 12.79
CA PHE A 231 23.55 26.92 14.24
C PHE A 231 22.66 28.07 14.69
N GLY A 232 21.89 27.82 15.75
CA GLY A 232 21.04 28.80 16.39
C GLY A 232 20.90 28.51 17.87
N THR A 233 19.92 29.14 18.50
CA THR A 233 19.66 28.96 19.93
C THR A 233 18.91 27.66 20.21
N GLY A 234 19.02 27.14 21.44
CA GLY A 234 18.19 26.02 21.90
C GLY A 234 16.69 26.25 21.70
N LYS A 235 16.22 27.50 21.80
CA LYS A 235 14.85 27.90 21.48
C LYS A 235 14.50 27.66 20.01
N GLN A 236 15.32 28.16 19.09
CA GLN A 236 15.09 27.99 17.65
C GLN A 236 15.10 26.51 17.25
N PHE A 237 16.00 25.72 17.84
CA PHE A 237 16.03 24.27 17.65
C PHE A 237 14.74 23.61 18.12
N ALA A 238 14.28 23.92 19.35
CA ALA A 238 13.06 23.35 19.90
C ALA A 238 11.82 23.65 19.04
N PHE A 239 11.68 24.89 18.55
CA PHE A 239 10.60 25.28 17.63
C PHE A 239 10.67 24.57 16.28
N LYS A 240 11.88 24.38 15.72
CA LYS A 240 12.05 23.63 14.47
C LYS A 240 11.64 22.17 14.64
N GLN A 241 12.05 21.53 15.73
CA GLN A 241 11.68 20.15 16.03
C GLN A 241 10.18 19.99 16.31
N MET A 242 9.57 20.94 17.03
CA MET A 242 8.12 21.01 17.22
C MET A 242 7.37 21.07 15.89
N THR A 243 7.88 21.84 14.91
CA THR A 243 7.29 21.91 13.57
C THR A 243 7.25 20.53 12.90
N TYR A 244 8.31 19.73 13.01
CA TYR A 244 8.28 18.34 12.50
C TYR A 244 7.25 17.48 13.23
N GLY A 245 7.09 17.65 14.54
CA GLY A 245 6.03 17.00 15.32
C GLY A 245 4.62 17.35 14.82
N LEU A 246 4.34 18.64 14.60
CA LEU A 246 3.07 19.12 14.06
C LEU A 246 2.79 18.61 12.64
N LEU A 247 3.80 18.57 11.78
CA LEU A 247 3.66 17.99 10.43
C LEU A 247 3.32 16.49 10.49
N ASN A 248 3.93 15.74 11.40
CA ASN A 248 3.59 14.33 11.61
C ASN A 248 2.19 14.16 12.20
N MET A 249 1.73 15.08 13.06
CA MET A 249 0.36 15.12 13.54
C MET A 249 -0.64 15.31 12.38
N GLY A 250 -0.38 16.29 11.50
CA GLY A 250 -1.18 16.52 10.30
C GLY A 250 -1.22 15.28 9.39
N LEU A 251 -0.07 14.62 9.18
CA LEU A 251 0.00 13.37 8.44
C LEU A 251 -0.85 12.25 9.08
N LEU A 252 -0.79 12.08 10.39
CA LEU A 252 -1.57 11.09 11.13
C LEU A 252 -3.08 11.33 10.94
N PHE A 253 -3.54 12.58 11.03
CA PHE A 253 -4.94 12.94 10.76
C PHE A 253 -5.34 12.62 9.32
N CYS A 254 -4.53 12.99 8.33
CA CYS A 254 -4.79 12.68 6.93
C CYS A 254 -4.89 11.16 6.70
N MET A 255 -3.98 10.38 7.28
CA MET A 255 -3.99 8.92 7.15
C MET A 255 -5.17 8.26 7.87
N TYR A 256 -5.62 8.82 9.00
CA TYR A 256 -6.84 8.39 9.68
C TYR A 256 -8.08 8.57 8.78
N TYR A 257 -8.25 9.75 8.18
CA TYR A 257 -9.39 10.01 7.29
C TYR A 257 -9.32 9.17 6.00
N ALA A 258 -8.13 8.98 5.43
CA ALA A 258 -7.93 8.06 4.31
C ALA A 258 -8.36 6.64 4.70
N ALA A 259 -7.92 6.14 5.85
CA ALA A 259 -8.34 4.83 6.34
C ALA A 259 -9.87 4.73 6.54
N TYR A 260 -10.51 5.77 7.05
CA TYR A 260 -11.96 5.82 7.24
C TYR A 260 -12.73 5.75 5.92
N ILE A 261 -12.26 6.46 4.89
CA ILE A 261 -12.88 6.39 3.55
C ILE A 261 -12.70 5.00 2.95
N PHE A 262 -11.49 4.42 3.04
CA PHE A 262 -11.18 3.13 2.44
C PHE A 262 -11.79 1.94 3.20
N SER A 263 -12.09 2.07 4.49
CA SER A 263 -12.72 1.01 5.29
C SER A 263 -14.13 0.66 4.82
N LYS A 264 -14.83 1.62 4.18
CA LYS A 264 -16.15 1.40 3.55
C LYS A 264 -16.09 0.36 2.40
N TYR A 265 -14.91 0.18 1.80
CA TYR A 265 -14.72 -0.72 0.67
C TYR A 265 -14.09 -2.06 1.06
N ASP A 266 -13.03 -2.05 1.89
CA ASP A 266 -12.41 -3.29 2.38
C ASP A 266 -11.69 -3.14 3.73
N LYS A 267 -12.15 -3.91 4.72
CA LYS A 267 -11.53 -4.03 6.06
C LYS A 267 -10.05 -4.42 6.04
N LYS A 268 -9.59 -5.15 5.04
CA LYS A 268 -8.21 -5.67 5.05
C LYS A 268 -7.19 -4.70 4.43
N VAL A 269 -7.61 -3.51 3.99
CA VAL A 269 -6.71 -2.54 3.32
C VAL A 269 -6.41 -1.32 4.19
N PHE A 270 -7.38 -0.88 5.00
CA PHE A 270 -7.32 0.43 5.66
C PHE A 270 -6.20 0.57 6.71
N TYR A 271 -5.76 -0.52 7.35
CA TYR A 271 -4.71 -0.41 8.38
C TYR A 271 -3.39 0.11 7.81
N LYS A 272 -3.09 -0.14 6.52
CA LYS A 272 -1.83 0.25 5.88
C LYS A 272 -1.54 1.75 6.00
N PHE A 273 -2.57 2.60 5.98
CA PHE A 273 -2.41 4.05 6.09
C PHE A 273 -1.82 4.47 7.45
N ILE A 274 -2.27 3.85 8.54
CA ILE A 274 -1.74 4.16 9.88
C ILE A 274 -0.32 3.63 10.06
N TYR A 275 -0.01 2.45 9.51
CA TYR A 275 1.37 1.97 9.51
C TYR A 275 2.30 2.92 8.77
N THR A 276 1.86 3.54 7.66
CA THR A 276 2.64 4.59 6.99
C THR A 276 2.90 5.78 7.91
N ALA A 277 1.88 6.30 8.58
CA ALA A 277 2.04 7.41 9.52
C ALA A 277 2.99 7.04 10.67
N LEU A 278 2.86 5.83 11.21
CA LEU A 278 3.72 5.31 12.28
C LEU A 278 5.19 5.24 11.85
N VAL A 279 5.47 4.70 10.66
CA VAL A 279 6.84 4.59 10.13
C VAL A 279 7.48 5.97 9.95
N VAL A 280 6.72 6.95 9.42
CA VAL A 280 7.22 8.31 9.24
C VAL A 280 7.49 8.97 10.60
N ALA A 281 6.56 8.86 11.55
CA ALA A 281 6.74 9.41 12.90
C ALA A 281 7.95 8.79 13.61
N ALA A 282 8.10 7.46 13.56
CA ALA A 282 9.24 6.75 14.14
C ALA A 282 10.57 7.19 13.49
N PHE A 283 10.59 7.36 12.17
CA PHE A 283 11.75 7.84 11.44
C PHE A 283 12.19 9.24 11.92
N PHE A 284 11.26 10.19 12.04
CA PHE A 284 11.57 11.51 12.58
C PHE A 284 12.02 11.45 14.04
N LEU A 285 11.46 10.57 14.86
CA LEU A 285 11.86 10.42 16.26
C LEU A 285 13.29 9.91 16.37
N ILE A 286 13.67 8.91 15.58
CA ILE A 286 15.06 8.39 15.52
C ILE A 286 16.03 9.51 15.15
N MET A 287 15.65 10.34 14.18
CA MET A 287 16.47 11.47 13.74
C MET A 287 16.61 12.53 14.83
N GLN A 288 15.52 12.88 15.52
CA GLN A 288 15.54 13.79 16.65
C GLN A 288 16.42 13.28 17.80
N ILE A 289 16.28 12.00 18.17
CA ILE A 289 17.11 11.35 19.19
C ILE A 289 18.58 11.41 18.78
N ARG A 290 18.91 11.09 17.52
CA ARG A 290 20.29 11.15 17.01
C ARG A 290 20.88 12.56 17.15
N ILE A 291 20.13 13.60 16.79
CA ILE A 291 20.59 14.99 16.93
C ILE A 291 20.82 15.32 18.41
N LEU A 292 19.87 15.00 19.28
CA LEU A 292 20.00 15.24 20.71
C LEU A 292 21.20 14.49 21.31
N CYS A 293 21.40 13.21 21.01
CA CYS A 293 22.54 12.44 21.55
C CYS A 293 23.91 12.89 21.01
N THR A 294 23.96 13.58 19.86
CA THR A 294 25.24 14.03 19.27
C THR A 294 25.64 15.43 19.74
N PHE A 295 24.65 16.29 20.02
CA PHE A 295 24.88 17.71 20.28
C PHE A 295 24.45 18.17 21.68
N LYS A 296 23.89 17.29 22.51
CA LYS A 296 23.67 17.52 23.94
C LYS A 296 24.87 17.01 24.72
#